data_AF-A0A5C9ETP8-F1
#
_entry.id   AF-A0A5C9ETP8-F1
#
_cell.length_a   1.000
_cell.length_b   1.000
_cell.length_c   1.000
_cell.angle_alpha   90.00
_cell.angle_beta   90.00
_cell.angle_gamma   90.00
#
_symmetry.space_group_name_H-M   'P 1'
#
loop_
_entity.id
_entity.type
_entity.pdbx_description
1 polymer ?
#
loop_
_entity_poly.entity_id
_entity_poly.type
_entity_poly.pdbx_seq_one_letter_code
_entity_poly.pdbx_strand_id
1 'polypeptide(L)' 'MRARACIKCREYVLIRPDDPGNMTLISKFEKNHRGHTLITLNFEEIKGTYKKFLTEEEKKASEEKGEKEES' A
#
# COMPACT_ATOMS: atom_id res chain seq x y z
N MET A 1 -8.15 -6.96 7.16
CA MET A 1 -6.95 -6.88 6.28
C MET A 1 -5.96 -5.90 6.90
N ARG A 2 -4.68 -6.26 7.03
CA ARG A 2 -3.66 -5.39 7.66
C ARG A 2 -2.89 -4.60 6.62
N ALA A 3 -2.42 -3.43 7.00
CA ALA A 3 -1.60 -2.56 6.17
C ALA A 3 -0.42 -2.01 6.96
N ARG A 4 0.73 -1.87 6.30
CA ARG A 4 1.87 -1.16 6.83
C ARG A 4 1.87 0.26 6.27
N ALA A 5 1.83 1.26 7.13
CA ALA A 5 1.73 2.65 6.77
C ALA A 5 2.94 3.44 7.26
N CYS A 6 3.40 4.41 6.47
CA CYS A 6 4.43 5.36 6.85
C CYS A 6 3.77 6.65 7.32
N ILE A 7 3.99 7.04 8.57
CA ILE A 7 3.39 8.25 9.15
C ILE A 7 3.89 9.51 8.41
N LYS A 8 5.18 9.53 8.03
CA LYS A 8 5.82 10.69 7.41
C LYS A 8 5.37 10.91 5.96
N CYS A 9 5.35 9.85 5.15
CA CYS A 9 4.97 9.93 3.73
C CYS A 9 3.44 9.87 3.51
N ARG A 10 2.70 9.42 4.53
CA ARG A 10 1.27 9.07 4.42
C ARG A 10 1.00 8.07 3.30
N GLU A 11 1.89 7.09 3.16
CA GLU A 11 1.77 6.00 2.20
C GLU A 11 1.57 4.66 2.91
N TYR A 12 0.88 3.71 2.29
CA TYR A 12 0.64 2.39 2.85
C TYR A 12 0.81 1.24 1.86
N VAL A 13 1.20 0.08 2.35
CA VAL A 13 1.21 -1.19 1.63
C VAL A 13 0.32 -2.20 2.34
N LEU A 14 -0.54 -2.89 1.60
CA LEU A 14 -1.35 -3.98 2.13
C LEU A 14 -0.47 -5.19 2.42
N ILE A 15 -0.71 -5.85 3.56
CA ILE A 15 -0.06 -7.10 3.92
C ILE A 15 -1.00 -8.24 3.52
N ARG A 16 -0.62 -8.97 2.46
CA ARG A 16 -1.32 -10.14 1.92
C ARG A 16 -0.43 -11.37 2.13
N PRO A 17 -0.66 -12.16 3.20
CA PRO A 17 0.19 -13.31 3.51
C PRO A 17 0.10 -14.42 2.45
N ASP A 18 -1.02 -14.50 1.72
CA ASP A 18 -1.24 -15.47 0.65
C ASP A 18 -0.55 -15.13 -0.68
N ASP A 19 0.06 -13.93 -0.79
CA ASP A 19 0.69 -13.46 -2.02
C ASP A 19 2.21 -13.28 -1.83
N PRO A 20 3.06 -14.16 -2.42
CA PRO A 20 4.50 -14.06 -2.28
C PRO A 20 5.09 -12.80 -2.95
N GLY A 21 4.42 -12.27 -3.98
CA GLY A 21 4.80 -11.00 -4.62
C GLY A 21 4.65 -9.81 -3.66
N ASN A 22 3.64 -9.84 -2.81
CA ASN A 22 3.37 -8.82 -1.81
C ASN A 22 4.48 -8.71 -0.76
N MET A 23 5.09 -9.82 -0.35
CA MET A 23 6.25 -9.81 0.56
C MET A 23 7.43 -9.03 -0.02
N THR A 24 7.65 -9.14 -1.33
CA THR A 24 8.66 -8.34 -2.04
C THR A 24 8.28 -6.86 -2.05
N LEU A 25 7.00 -6.55 -2.23
CA LEU A 25 6.50 -5.18 -2.25
C LEU A 25 6.60 -4.50 -0.87
N ILE A 26 6.33 -5.24 0.21
CA ILE A 26 6.55 -4.79 1.59
C ILE A 26 8.03 -4.51 1.83
N SER A 27 8.91 -5.42 1.40
CA SER A 27 10.36 -5.21 1.51
C SER A 27 10.84 -3.96 0.75
N LYS A 28 10.31 -3.71 -0.45
CA LYS A 28 10.59 -2.47 -1.22
C LYS A 28 10.07 -1.24 -0.49
N PHE A 29 8.85 -1.30 0.07
CA PHE A 29 8.28 -0.22 0.86
C PHE A 29 9.14 0.11 2.07
N GLU A 30 9.58 -0.88 2.85
CA GLU A 30 10.43 -0.67 4.03
C GLU A 30 11.80 -0.10 3.66
N LYS A 31 12.38 -0.53 2.52
CA LYS A 31 13.63 0.05 2.00
C LYS A 31 13.47 1.50 1.56
N ASN A 32 12.37 1.83 0.87
CA ASN A 32 12.11 3.20 0.40
C ASN A 32 11.81 4.17 1.56
N HIS A 33 11.28 3.64 2.65
CA HIS A 33 10.92 4.39 3.87
C HIS A 33 11.94 4.17 5.00
N ARG A 34 13.17 3.81 4.66
CA ARG A 34 14.22 3.57 5.65
C ARG A 34 14.46 4.84 6.48
N GLY A 35 14.33 4.72 7.80
CA GLY A 35 14.44 5.85 8.74
C GLY A 35 13.15 6.64 8.95
N HIS A 36 12.02 6.21 8.38
CA HIS A 36 10.70 6.75 8.72
C HIS A 36 9.97 5.87 9.74
N THR A 37 9.04 6.46 10.48
CA THR A 37 8.17 5.71 11.38
C THR A 37 7.12 4.95 10.58
N LEU A 38 7.25 3.63 10.60
CA LEU A 38 6.31 2.69 9.99
C LEU A 38 5.44 2.07 11.09
N ILE A 39 4.13 2.10 10.89
CA ILE A 39 3.15 1.49 11.77
C ILE A 39 2.36 0.43 11.02
N THR A 40 1.91 -0.60 11.74
CA THR A 40 1.01 -1.61 11.18
C THR A 40 -0.36 -1.38 11.79
N LEU A 41 -1.35 -1.11 10.94
CA LEU A 41 -2.72 -0.82 11.33
C LEU A 41 -3.69 -1.65 10.48
N ASN A 42 -4.97 -1.61 10.82
CA ASN A 42 -5.99 -2.15 9.93
C ASN A 42 -6.14 -1.24 8.71
N PHE A 43 -6.38 -1.83 7.54
CA PHE A 43 -6.59 -1.08 6.31
C PHE A 43 -7.73 -0.06 6.44
N GLU A 44 -8.80 -0.42 7.15
CA GLU A 44 -9.96 0.43 7.36
C GLU A 44 -9.63 1.72 8.12
N GLU A 45 -8.62 1.72 8.98
CA GLU A 45 -8.21 2.89 9.76
C GLU A 45 -7.42 3.91 8.92
N ILE A 46 -6.83 3.46 7.81
CA ILE A 46 -5.98 4.30 6.96
C ILE A 46 -6.60 4.57 5.58
N LYS A 47 -7.69 3.88 5.24
CA LYS A 47 -8.41 4.02 3.97
C LYS A 47 -8.97 5.45 3.88
N GLY A 48 -8.51 6.20 2.88
CA GLY A 48 -8.89 7.60 2.67
C GLY A 48 -7.95 8.63 3.30
N THR A 49 -7.06 8.22 4.22
CA THR A 49 -6.07 9.12 4.84
C THR A 49 -4.66 8.90 4.29
N TYR A 50 -4.33 7.66 3.93
CA TYR A 50 -3.03 7.27 3.36
C TYR A 50 -3.18 6.89 1.89
N LYS A 51 -2.15 7.16 1.09
CA LYS A 51 -2.07 6.75 -0.32
C LYS A 51 -1.49 5.35 -0.46
N LYS A 52 -2.00 4.55 -1.40
CA LYS A 52 -1.44 3.22 -1.66
C LYS A 52 -0.04 3.37 -2.26
N PHE A 53 0.93 2.66 -1.71
CA PHE A 53 2.25 2.50 -2.29
C PHE A 53 2.14 1.61 -3.52
N LEU A 54 2.28 2.21 -4.70
CA LEU A 54 2.23 1.53 -5.98
C LEU A 54 3.66 1.38 -6.51
N THR A 55 4.04 0.16 -6.87
CA THR A 55 5.20 -0.06 -7.75
C THR A 55 4.86 0.40 -9.16
N GLU A 56 5.87 0.65 -10.00
CA GLU A 56 5.66 1.07 -11.39
C GLU A 56 4.74 0.10 -12.18
N GLU A 57 4.80 -1.19 -11.86
CA GLU A 57 3.92 -2.22 -12.41
C GLU A 57 2.46 -2.06 -11.97
N GLU A 58 2.21 -1.73 -10.69
CA GLU A 58 0.86 -1.51 -10.16
C GLU A 58 0.29 -0.13 -10.57
N LYS A 59 1.14 0.87 -10.83
CA LYS A 59 0.67 2.16 -11.38
C LYS A 59 0.02 1.96 -12.75
N LYS A 60 0.66 1.17 -13.63
CA LYS A 60 0.10 0.82 -14.94
C LYS A 60 -1.23 0.07 -14.82
N ALA A 61 -1.35 -0.86 -13.87
CA ALA A 61 -2.58 -1.63 -13.67
C ALA A 61 -3.71 -0.84 -12.97
N SER A 62 -3.38 0.20 -12.18
CA SER A 62 -4.37 1.01 -11.46
C SER A 62 -5.00 2.10 -12.33
N GLU A 63 -4.36 2.52 -13.42
CA GLU A 63 -4.95 3.44 -14.41
C GLU A 63 -6.09 2.77 -15.21
N GLU A 64 -6.17 1.43 -15.23
CA GLU A 64 -7.21 0.69 -15.97
C GLU A 64 -8.47 0.34 -15.14
N LYS A 65 -8.53 0.66 -13.83
CA LYS A 65 -9.66 0.27 -12.94
C LYS A 65 -10.43 1.44 -12.33
N GLY A 66 -10.42 2.59 -12.99
CA GLY A 66 -11.15 3.80 -12.59
C GLY A 66 -12.64 3.84 -12.97
N GLU A 67 -13.21 2.81 -13.60
CA GLU A 67 -14.64 2.76 -13.95
C GLU A 67 -15.26 1.42 -13.53
N LYS A 68 -15.97 1.43 -12.39
CA LYS A 68 -17.23 0.72 -12.14
C LYS A 68 -17.57 0.77 -10.64
N GLU A 69 -18.06 1.92 -10.19
CA GLU A 69 -19.02 2.02 -9.10
C GLU A 69 -19.92 3.21 -9.43
N GLU A 70 -20.91 3.00 -10.31
CA GLU A 70 -22.17 3.75 -10.38
C GLU A 70 -23.04 3.14 -11.49
N SER A 71 -23.99 2.29 -11.08
CA SER A 71 -25.32 2.08 -11.69
C SER A 71 -26.10 1.05 -10.87
#